data_AF-A0A7V9J5T4-F1
#
_entry.id   AF-A0A7V9J5T4-F1
#
_cell.length_a   1.000
_cell.length_b   1.000
_cell.length_c   1.000
_cell.angle_alpha   90.00
_cell.angle_beta   90.00
_cell.angle_gamma   90.00
#
_symmetry.space_group_name_H-M   'P 1'
#
loop_
_entity.id
_entity.type
_entity.pdbx_description
1 polymer ?
#
loop_
_entity_poly.entity_id
_entity_poly.type
_entity_poly.pdbx_seq_one_letter_code
_entity_poly.pdbx_strand_id
1 'polypeptide(L)'
;MQRKGHGGASGSLVTTVVGAGVAALSLLVAPLAMTAERPVATPAPSPAVAVAAVAEGYLGAWGRGDLTSMTLLLSATPPDFDTLHEQIAEQLHVEAARFLPGPPQVSGEGAVVPFEANLDLAGLGTWTYQGRLELVLGVPAPPSLPVAPVADEVGSAGPPATSPPDRPLDVVAAEVPRWSVAWSPAAIHPALGTGQTLTSERRVPERAALVDVEGTALTGEGGPELPALSSQVLGRVGVLDDAGAAAQGEPYLPGDAAGSSGLQSAFEAQLSGRPAGEVHVVDEAGELVEVVHVFAGEAPEPVRTTFDVEVQEAAEAALAGLSLPAALVAIDAPTGQLRAVASRPTIGFNRALVGQYPPGSTFKVVTTTALLGAGVTPETQTSCPATTSVEGYRFSNAGGEVLGDIP
;
A
#
# COMPACT_ATOMS: atom_id res chain seq x y z
N MET A 1 -12.35 -29.89 -42.99
CA MET A 1 -11.88 -29.12 -44.16
C MET A 1 -10.80 -28.16 -43.71
N GLN A 2 -9.54 -28.40 -44.10
CA GLN A 2 -8.44 -27.45 -43.95
C GLN A 2 -8.48 -26.45 -45.13
N ARG A 3 -8.28 -25.15 -44.87
CA ARG A 3 -7.74 -24.22 -45.87
C ARG A 3 -6.79 -23.20 -45.24
N LYS A 4 -5.65 -23.09 -45.93
CA LYS A 4 -4.52 -22.16 -45.80
C LYS A 4 -4.86 -20.75 -46.31
N GLY A 5 -4.10 -19.76 -45.83
CA GLY A 5 -3.82 -18.45 -46.45
C GLY A 5 -3.11 -17.53 -45.43
N HIS A 6 -1.77 -17.47 -45.40
CA HIS A 6 -0.86 -16.55 -46.11
C HIS A 6 -0.81 -15.09 -45.60
N GLY A 7 0.36 -14.71 -45.09
CA GLY A 7 1.12 -13.55 -45.59
C GLY A 7 1.05 -12.25 -44.80
N GLY A 8 2.20 -11.82 -44.25
CA GLY A 8 2.39 -10.46 -43.73
C GLY A 8 3.72 -10.28 -42.99
N ALA A 9 4.81 -10.11 -43.75
CA ALA A 9 6.14 -9.81 -43.24
C ALA A 9 6.33 -8.29 -43.03
N SER A 10 6.96 -7.89 -41.93
CA SER A 10 7.59 -6.57 -41.77
C SER A 10 9.10 -6.74 -41.76
N GLY A 11 9.77 -6.01 -42.67
CA GLY A 11 11.22 -5.90 -42.72
C GLY A 11 11.72 -4.70 -41.93
N SER A 12 12.93 -4.81 -41.38
CA SER A 12 13.81 -3.67 -41.22
C SER A 12 15.26 -4.11 -41.43
N LEU A 13 15.98 -3.30 -42.20
CA LEU A 13 17.32 -3.55 -42.72
C LEU A 13 18.38 -3.50 -41.62
N VAL A 14 19.30 -4.46 -41.63
CA VAL A 14 20.61 -4.36 -40.97
C VAL A 14 21.67 -4.38 -42.07
N THR A 15 22.41 -3.29 -42.19
CA THR A 15 23.51 -3.14 -43.16
C THR A 15 24.78 -3.74 -42.59
N THR A 16 25.29 -4.75 -43.28
CA THR A 16 26.62 -5.34 -43.10
C THR A 16 27.70 -4.46 -43.74
N VAL A 17 28.83 -4.25 -43.04
CA VAL A 17 30.12 -4.01 -43.70
C VAL A 17 31.15 -5.02 -43.16
N VAL A 18 31.72 -5.76 -44.10
CA VAL A 18 32.78 -6.77 -43.97
C VAL A 18 34.14 -6.07 -43.92
N GLY A 19 35.13 -6.63 -43.22
CA GLY A 19 36.53 -6.31 -43.53
C GLY A 19 37.59 -6.74 -42.52
N ALA A 20 38.10 -7.95 -42.73
CA ALA A 20 39.32 -8.57 -42.23
C ALA A 20 40.54 -7.66 -41.96
N GLY A 21 41.39 -8.09 -41.01
CA GLY A 21 42.80 -7.67 -40.95
C GLY A 21 43.49 -7.92 -39.60
N VAL A 22 43.90 -9.17 -39.34
CA VAL A 22 44.84 -9.46 -38.24
C VAL A 22 46.25 -9.14 -38.73
N ALA A 23 46.87 -8.09 -38.18
CA ALA A 23 48.29 -7.80 -38.34
C ALA A 23 48.94 -7.77 -36.95
N ALA A 24 49.87 -8.69 -36.74
CA ALA A 24 50.71 -8.77 -35.55
C ALA A 24 51.63 -7.53 -35.49
N LEU A 25 51.51 -6.73 -34.43
CA LEU A 25 52.40 -5.61 -34.17
C LEU A 25 53.26 -5.90 -32.94
N SER A 26 54.57 -5.95 -33.17
CA SER A 26 55.63 -6.17 -32.21
C SER A 26 55.65 -5.09 -31.11
N LEU A 27 55.67 -5.52 -29.85
CA LEU A 27 55.90 -4.67 -28.68
C LEU A 27 57.34 -4.15 -28.67
N LEU A 28 57.51 -2.87 -28.97
CA LEU A 28 58.73 -2.10 -28.69
C LEU A 28 58.51 -1.37 -27.36
N VAL A 29 59.13 -1.89 -26.29
CA VAL A 29 59.14 -1.26 -24.97
C VAL A 29 60.15 -0.11 -25.01
N ALA A 30 59.66 1.13 -24.98
CA ALA A 30 60.46 2.30 -24.68
C ALA A 30 60.37 2.60 -23.17
N PRO A 31 61.49 2.85 -22.45
CA PRO A 31 61.41 3.26 -21.06
C PRO A 31 60.94 4.71 -20.98
N LEU A 32 59.69 4.94 -20.53
CA LEU A 32 59.30 6.23 -19.99
C LEU A 32 59.97 6.41 -18.62
N ALA A 33 60.87 7.40 -18.54
CA ALA A 33 61.33 7.93 -17.27
C ALA A 33 60.13 8.55 -16.54
N MET A 34 59.62 7.87 -15.51
CA MET A 34 58.65 8.45 -14.59
C MET A 34 59.38 9.43 -13.66
N THR A 35 59.31 10.72 -13.97
CA THR A 35 59.54 11.76 -12.97
C THR A 35 58.38 11.70 -11.99
N ALA A 36 58.63 11.22 -10.77
CA ALA A 36 57.67 11.28 -9.67
C ALA A 36 57.42 12.75 -9.31
N GLU A 37 56.34 13.34 -9.81
CA GLU A 37 55.79 14.56 -9.24
C GLU A 37 55.32 14.25 -7.82
N ARG A 38 55.78 15.05 -6.84
CA ARG A 38 55.35 14.92 -5.44
C ARG A 38 53.83 15.05 -5.40
N PRO A 39 53.10 14.19 -4.66
CA PRO A 39 51.66 14.37 -4.49
C PRO A 39 51.41 15.76 -3.90
N VAL A 40 50.73 16.62 -4.66
CA VAL A 40 50.21 17.88 -4.14
C VAL A 40 49.13 17.49 -3.14
N ALA A 41 49.38 17.77 -1.85
CA ALA A 41 48.41 17.52 -0.80
C ALA A 41 47.14 18.32 -1.10
N THR A 42 46.02 17.62 -1.30
CA THR A 42 44.69 18.23 -1.43
C THR A 42 44.46 19.08 -0.18
N PRO A 43 44.10 20.37 -0.30
CA PRO A 43 43.80 21.18 0.88
C PRO A 43 42.68 20.52 1.67
N ALA A 44 42.83 20.44 2.99
CA ALA A 44 41.82 19.87 3.87
C ALA A 44 40.46 20.56 3.64
N PRO A 45 39.35 19.82 3.65
CA PRO A 45 38.03 20.41 3.47
C PRO A 45 37.77 21.48 4.53
N SER A 46 37.01 22.51 4.17
CA SER A 46 36.57 23.50 5.17
C SER A 46 35.77 22.80 6.28
N PRO A 47 35.77 23.34 7.53
CA PRO A 47 35.00 22.74 8.63
C PRO A 47 33.53 22.50 8.27
N ALA A 48 32.90 23.42 7.53
CA ALA A 48 31.52 23.25 7.06
C ALA A 48 31.35 22.02 6.14
N VAL A 49 32.27 21.79 5.22
CA VAL A 49 32.24 20.62 4.33
C VAL A 49 32.47 19.32 5.09
N ALA A 50 33.39 19.32 6.07
CA ALA A 50 33.64 18.16 6.91
C ALA A 50 32.44 17.81 7.81
N VAL A 51 31.82 18.81 8.43
CA VAL A 51 30.61 18.66 9.25
C VAL A 51 29.44 18.16 8.40
N ALA A 52 29.22 18.74 7.23
CA ALA A 52 28.17 18.30 6.31
C ALA A 52 28.36 16.82 5.91
N ALA A 53 29.58 16.41 5.59
CA ALA A 53 29.86 15.02 5.22
C ALA A 53 29.58 14.03 6.37
N VAL A 54 29.90 14.39 7.61
CA VAL A 54 29.58 13.55 8.78
C VAL A 54 28.08 13.46 9.01
N ALA A 55 27.37 14.60 8.94
CA ALA A 55 25.92 14.63 9.10
C ALA A 55 25.19 13.86 7.99
N GLU A 56 25.56 14.05 6.72
CA GLU A 56 25.02 13.31 5.58
C GLU A 56 25.29 11.79 5.71
N GLY A 57 26.50 11.41 6.14
CA GLY A 57 26.84 10.02 6.40
C GLY A 57 25.99 9.40 7.51
N TYR A 58 25.83 10.12 8.64
CA TYR A 58 25.05 9.66 9.78
C TYR A 58 23.57 9.55 9.45
N LEU A 59 22.96 10.62 8.93
CA LEU A 59 21.53 10.65 8.57
C LEU A 59 21.20 9.67 7.44
N GLY A 60 22.10 9.52 6.48
CA GLY A 60 21.98 8.53 5.42
C GLY A 60 22.04 7.09 5.94
N ALA A 61 22.93 6.81 6.90
CA ALA A 61 22.97 5.51 7.58
C ALA A 61 21.71 5.25 8.40
N TRP A 62 21.22 6.26 9.13
CA TRP A 62 19.99 6.18 9.91
C TRP A 62 18.78 5.87 9.03
N GLY A 63 18.62 6.56 7.90
CA GLY A 63 17.52 6.28 6.95
C GLY A 63 17.57 4.88 6.33
N ARG A 64 18.70 4.16 6.42
CA ARG A 64 18.83 2.76 6.00
C ARG A 64 18.76 1.75 7.15
N GLY A 65 18.60 2.22 8.40
CA GLY A 65 18.68 1.38 9.59
C GLY A 65 20.08 0.83 9.88
N ASP A 66 21.14 1.44 9.33
CA ASP A 66 22.52 0.99 9.50
C ASP A 66 23.14 1.59 10.77
N LEU A 67 22.71 1.06 11.92
CA LEU A 67 23.18 1.52 13.25
C LEU A 67 24.70 1.34 13.42
N THR A 68 25.29 0.33 12.77
CA THR A 68 26.74 0.12 12.80
C THR A 68 27.48 1.30 12.16
N SER A 69 27.06 1.73 10.97
CA SER A 69 27.64 2.91 10.32
C SER A 69 27.40 4.20 11.11
N MET A 70 26.25 4.34 11.77
CA MET A 70 25.98 5.48 12.66
C MET A 70 26.95 5.52 13.84
N THR A 71 27.15 4.38 14.51
CA THR A 71 28.03 4.26 15.68
C THR A 71 29.47 4.63 15.37
N LEU A 72 29.97 4.36 14.15
CA LEU A 72 31.32 4.77 13.71
C LEU A 72 31.51 6.29 13.62
N LEU A 73 30.42 7.05 13.53
CA LEU A 73 30.40 8.50 13.41
C LEU A 73 30.10 9.22 14.75
N LEU A 74 29.87 8.48 15.83
CA LEU A 74 29.64 9.04 17.16
C LEU A 74 30.95 9.49 17.83
N SER A 75 30.87 10.50 18.69
CA SER A 75 31.98 10.92 19.55
C SER A 75 32.23 9.93 20.69
N ALA A 76 31.14 9.35 21.20
CA ALA A 76 31.09 8.25 22.16
C ALA A 76 29.77 7.51 21.94
N THR A 77 29.76 6.20 22.18
CA THR A 77 28.55 5.37 22.03
C THR A 77 27.82 5.25 23.36
N PRO A 78 26.62 5.84 23.51
CA PRO A 78 25.76 5.60 24.66
C PRO A 78 25.31 4.14 24.71
N PRO A 79 25.13 3.55 25.91
CA PRO A 79 24.75 2.15 26.07
C PRO A 79 23.33 1.85 25.55
N ASP A 80 22.46 2.85 25.52
CA ASP A 80 21.05 2.79 25.08
C ASP A 80 20.87 3.16 23.61
N PHE A 81 21.95 3.50 22.89
CA PHE A 81 21.87 4.03 21.53
C PHE A 81 21.15 3.06 20.56
N ASP A 82 21.63 1.82 20.45
CA ASP A 82 21.05 0.85 19.52
C ASP A 82 19.60 0.52 19.92
N THR A 83 19.40 0.21 21.21
CA THR A 83 18.08 -0.15 21.76
C THR A 83 17.03 0.94 21.56
N LEU A 84 17.39 2.21 21.77
CA LEU A 84 16.43 3.31 21.61
C LEU A 84 16.01 3.50 20.15
N HIS A 85 16.93 3.38 19.19
CA HIS A 85 16.59 3.49 17.76
C HIS A 85 15.70 2.32 17.30
N GLU A 86 16.02 1.10 17.71
CA GLU A 86 15.22 -0.09 17.41
C GLU A 86 13.83 0.01 18.04
N GLN A 87 13.76 0.35 19.32
CA GLN A 87 12.51 0.51 20.05
C GLN A 87 11.61 1.59 19.42
N ILE A 88 12.16 2.76 19.07
CA ILE A 88 11.39 3.83 18.43
C ILE A 88 10.89 3.39 17.04
N ALA A 89 11.73 2.74 16.24
CA ALA A 89 11.31 2.26 14.92
C ALA A 89 10.17 1.23 15.03
N GLU A 90 10.24 0.33 16.01
CA GLU A 90 9.20 -0.67 16.28
C GLU A 90 7.92 -0.04 16.85
N GLN A 91 8.02 0.80 17.89
CA GLN A 91 6.87 1.42 18.58
C GLN A 91 6.14 2.48 17.75
N LEU A 92 6.83 3.07 16.76
CA LEU A 92 6.22 3.94 15.76
C LEU A 92 5.75 3.20 14.52
N HIS A 93 6.06 1.90 14.39
CA HIS A 93 5.80 1.10 13.19
C HIS A 93 6.34 1.78 11.92
N VAL A 94 7.61 2.20 11.94
CA VAL A 94 8.26 2.90 10.83
C VAL A 94 8.48 1.95 9.66
N GLU A 95 7.89 2.27 8.50
CA GLU A 95 8.11 1.52 7.26
C GLU A 95 9.28 2.07 6.45
N ALA A 96 9.43 3.40 6.46
CA ALA A 96 10.54 4.10 5.83
C ALA A 96 10.87 5.37 6.58
N ALA A 97 12.16 5.72 6.61
CA ALA A 97 12.64 6.97 7.19
C ALA A 97 13.59 7.66 6.22
N ARG A 98 13.39 8.96 6.03
CA ARG A 98 14.30 9.82 5.27
C ARG A 98 14.65 11.06 6.07
N PHE A 99 15.95 11.35 6.12
CA PHE A 99 16.50 12.48 6.85
C PHE A 99 17.28 13.36 5.90
N LEU A 100 16.85 14.61 5.77
CA LEU A 100 17.41 15.59 4.84
C LEU A 100 18.22 16.63 5.62
N PRO A 101 19.56 16.59 5.57
CA PRO A 101 20.38 17.57 6.26
C PRO A 101 20.21 18.97 5.67
N GLY A 102 20.13 19.96 6.55
CA GLY A 102 20.23 21.37 6.23
C GLY A 102 21.68 21.89 6.30
N PRO A 103 21.88 23.20 6.09
CA PRO A 103 23.22 23.79 6.09
C PRO A 103 23.86 23.75 7.50
N PRO A 104 25.15 23.35 7.62
CA PRO A 104 25.83 23.26 8.91
C PRO A 104 26.13 24.63 9.51
N GLN A 105 25.97 24.74 10.83
CA GLN A 105 26.27 25.92 11.63
C GLN A 105 27.47 25.63 12.51
N VAL A 106 28.67 26.02 12.06
CA VAL A 106 29.93 25.74 12.76
C VAL A 106 30.31 26.89 13.68
N SER A 107 30.66 26.58 14.93
CA SER A 107 31.11 27.52 15.95
C SER A 107 32.27 26.94 16.75
N GLY A 108 33.50 27.30 16.36
CA GLY A 108 34.71 26.79 17.02
C GLY A 108 34.87 25.28 16.83
N GLU A 109 34.89 24.54 17.93
CA GLU A 109 34.99 23.07 17.97
C GLU A 109 33.62 22.38 18.03
N GLY A 110 32.52 23.14 18.00
CA GLY A 110 31.15 22.63 17.94
C GLY A 110 30.48 22.96 16.61
N ALA A 111 29.53 22.15 16.19
CA ALA A 111 28.66 22.44 15.06
C ALA A 111 27.26 21.87 15.28
N VAL A 112 26.27 22.52 14.67
CA VAL A 112 24.88 22.03 14.64
C VAL A 112 24.43 21.89 13.20
N VAL A 113 23.83 20.76 12.86
CA VAL A 113 23.21 20.53 11.56
C VAL A 113 21.71 20.30 11.77
N PRO A 114 20.84 21.23 11.37
CA PRO A 114 19.41 20.97 11.36
C PRO A 114 19.10 19.93 10.28
N PHE A 115 18.04 19.14 10.46
CA PHE A 115 17.56 18.23 9.44
C PHE A 115 16.05 18.12 9.46
N GLU A 116 15.48 17.82 8.29
CA GLU A 116 14.08 17.44 8.18
C GLU A 116 13.98 15.91 8.19
N ALA A 117 13.19 15.39 9.12
CA ALA A 117 12.85 13.97 9.19
C ALA A 117 11.50 13.74 8.54
N ASN A 118 11.41 12.73 7.69
CA ASN A 118 10.18 12.24 7.06
C ASN A 118 10.07 10.75 7.37
N LEU A 119 9.13 10.38 8.24
CA LEU A 119 8.90 9.01 8.68
C LEU A 119 7.56 8.54 8.14
N ASP A 120 7.55 7.48 7.36
CA ASP A 120 6.34 6.81 6.91
C ASP A 120 5.94 5.80 7.98
N LEU A 121 4.82 6.07 8.67
CA LEU A 121 4.29 5.23 9.75
C LEU A 121 3.15 4.36 9.22
N ALA A 122 3.25 3.04 9.47
CA ALA A 122 2.32 2.06 8.94
C ALA A 122 0.85 2.42 9.26
N GLY A 123 0.04 2.62 8.22
CA GLY A 123 -1.39 2.92 8.35
C GLY A 123 -1.74 4.29 8.97
N LEU A 124 -0.77 5.18 9.17
CA LEU A 124 -0.97 6.58 9.62
C LEU A 124 -0.44 7.60 8.60
N GLY A 125 0.46 7.19 7.71
CA GLY A 125 1.06 8.04 6.68
C GLY A 125 2.34 8.74 7.16
N THR A 126 2.75 9.79 6.43
CA THR A 126 4.03 10.44 6.67
C THR A 126 3.97 11.48 7.80
N TRP A 127 4.82 11.32 8.80
CA TRP A 127 5.12 12.32 9.81
C TRP A 127 6.41 13.07 9.47
N THR A 128 6.31 14.40 9.36
CA THR A 128 7.45 15.29 9.12
C THR A 128 7.75 16.14 10.36
N TYR A 129 9.01 16.18 10.80
CA TYR A 129 9.48 17.06 11.86
C TYR A 129 10.89 17.60 11.61
N GLN A 130 11.29 18.61 12.37
CA GLN A 130 12.62 19.21 12.32
C GLN A 130 13.46 18.73 13.50
N GLY A 131 14.64 18.20 13.22
CA GLY A 131 15.62 17.74 14.20
C GLY A 131 16.92 18.54 14.12
N ARG A 132 17.85 18.22 15.04
CA ARG A 132 19.18 18.80 15.10
C ARG A 132 20.21 17.74 15.45
N LEU A 133 21.30 17.69 14.71
CA LEU A 133 22.49 16.93 15.07
C LEU A 133 23.54 17.86 15.64
N GLU A 134 24.02 17.55 16.84
CA GLU A 134 25.16 18.22 17.44
C GLU A 134 26.43 17.44 17.09
N LEU A 135 27.46 18.15 16.64
CA LEU A 135 28.75 17.60 16.30
C LEU A 135 29.85 18.31 17.06
N VAL A 136 30.88 17.56 17.41
CA VAL A 136 32.08 18.06 18.11
C VAL A 136 33.33 17.62 17.37
N LEU A 137 34.33 18.50 17.36
CA LEU A 137 35.67 18.22 16.86
C LEU A 137 36.51 17.64 18.00
N GLY A 138 36.97 16.40 17.86
CA GLY A 138 37.78 15.76 18.89
C GLY A 138 38.31 14.39 18.47
N VAL A 139 39.01 13.74 19.39
CA VAL A 139 39.37 12.32 19.26
C VAL A 139 38.17 11.51 19.78
N PRO A 140 37.47 10.75 18.93
CA PRO A 140 36.35 9.94 19.37
C PRO A 140 36.85 8.82 20.28
N ALA A 141 36.01 8.41 21.23
CA ALA A 141 36.28 7.23 22.03
C ALA A 141 36.45 5.99 21.12
N PRO A 142 37.38 5.08 21.43
CA PRO A 142 37.50 3.84 20.67
C PRO A 142 36.16 3.09 20.72
N PRO A 143 35.71 2.49 19.61
CA PRO A 143 34.46 1.73 19.59
C PRO A 143 34.54 0.62 20.64
N SER A 144 33.48 0.46 21.43
CA SER A 144 33.37 -0.64 22.38
C SER A 144 33.25 -1.95 21.58
N LEU A 145 34.36 -2.67 21.41
CA LEU A 145 34.33 -3.98 20.77
C LEU A 145 33.54 -4.96 21.66
N PRO A 146 32.65 -5.80 21.10
CA PRO A 146 32.03 -6.87 21.87
C PRO A 146 33.12 -7.78 22.42
N VAL A 147 33.15 -7.95 23.73
CA VAL A 147 34.03 -8.93 24.38
C VAL A 147 33.56 -10.31 23.95
N ALA A 148 34.31 -10.96 23.05
CA ALA A 148 34.06 -12.36 22.71
C ALA A 148 34.10 -13.18 24.01
N PRO A 149 33.14 -14.11 24.24
CA PRO A 149 33.19 -14.97 25.41
C PRO A 149 34.46 -15.81 25.33
N VAL A 150 35.31 -15.69 26.35
CA VAL A 150 36.47 -16.57 26.52
C VAL A 150 35.92 -17.96 26.77
N ALA A 151 36.04 -18.84 25.77
CA ALA A 151 35.79 -20.25 25.96
C ALA A 151 36.88 -20.82 26.87
N ASP A 152 36.49 -21.24 28.07
CA ASP A 152 37.30 -22.10 28.93
C ASP A 152 37.46 -23.47 28.24
N GLU A 153 38.57 -23.67 27.51
CA GLU A 153 39.03 -25.01 27.15
C GLU A 153 40.26 -25.41 27.98
N VAL A 154 40.03 -26.41 28.81
CA VAL A 154 41.02 -27.13 29.61
C VAL A 154 41.75 -28.15 28.72
N GLY A 155 43.09 -28.06 28.69
CA GLY A 155 43.93 -29.26 28.72
C GLY A 155 44.86 -29.53 27.52
N SER A 156 46.15 -29.60 27.85
CA SER A 156 47.14 -30.59 27.42
C SER A 156 48.42 -30.01 26.80
N ALA A 157 49.54 -30.39 27.43
CA ALA A 157 50.90 -29.95 27.19
C ALA A 157 51.50 -30.45 25.85
N GLY A 158 52.32 -29.59 25.24
CA GLY A 158 53.29 -29.92 24.20
C GLY A 158 54.58 -29.09 24.40
N PRO A 159 55.78 -29.61 24.04
CA PRO A 159 57.08 -29.04 24.44
C PRO A 159 57.50 -27.83 23.59
N PRO A 160 58.50 -27.03 24.03
CA PRO A 160 58.72 -25.69 23.50
C PRO A 160 59.49 -25.72 22.17
N ALA A 161 58.98 -25.03 21.17
CA ALA A 161 59.74 -24.62 20.00
C ALA A 161 60.27 -23.20 20.21
N THR A 162 61.59 -23.05 20.16
CA THR A 162 62.30 -21.78 20.18
C THR A 162 62.12 -21.05 18.84
N SER A 163 61.60 -19.83 18.86
CA SER A 163 61.65 -18.88 17.74
C SER A 163 61.83 -17.45 18.30
N PRO A 164 62.54 -16.56 17.58
CA PRO A 164 63.05 -15.29 18.12
C PRO A 164 61.95 -14.22 18.27
N PRO A 165 62.19 -13.14 19.03
CA PRO A 165 61.19 -12.10 19.20
C PRO A 165 61.12 -11.21 17.94
N ASP A 166 60.10 -11.41 17.11
CA ASP A 166 59.59 -10.35 16.27
C ASP A 166 58.85 -9.36 17.18
N ARG A 167 59.38 -8.14 17.30
CA ARG A 167 58.61 -7.02 17.86
C ARG A 167 57.58 -6.62 16.80
N PRO A 168 56.27 -6.77 17.03
CA PRO A 168 55.32 -6.05 16.21
C PRO A 168 55.58 -4.55 16.42
N LEU A 169 55.74 -3.82 15.32
CA LEU A 169 55.73 -2.37 15.33
C LEU A 169 54.36 -1.95 15.86
N ASP A 170 54.31 -1.38 17.06
CA ASP A 170 53.14 -0.66 17.57
C ASP A 170 52.90 0.53 16.63
N VAL A 171 52.07 0.32 15.61
CA VAL A 171 51.47 1.42 14.85
C VAL A 171 50.42 2.01 15.79
N VAL A 172 50.86 2.90 16.67
CA VAL A 172 49.97 3.82 17.37
C VAL A 172 49.35 4.68 16.26
N ALA A 173 48.11 4.35 15.87
CA ALA A 173 47.34 5.20 15.00
C ALA A 173 47.32 6.58 15.66
N ALA A 174 47.93 7.57 15.02
CA ALA A 174 47.88 8.94 15.53
C ALA A 174 46.40 9.32 15.68
N GLU A 175 46.00 9.69 16.90
CA GLU A 175 44.64 10.12 17.21
C GLU A 175 44.37 11.46 16.51
N VAL A 176 43.90 11.40 15.26
CA VAL A 176 43.60 12.60 14.47
C VAL A 176 42.23 13.12 14.90
N PRO A 177 42.11 14.38 15.34
CA PRO A 177 40.82 14.97 15.66
C PRO A 177 39.93 15.00 14.42
N ARG A 178 38.69 14.54 14.58
CA ARG A 178 37.67 14.50 13.52
C ARG A 178 36.34 14.99 14.06
N TRP A 179 35.51 15.50 13.16
CA TRP A 179 34.11 15.78 13.50
C TRP A 179 33.37 14.47 13.76
N SER A 180 32.58 14.44 14.81
CA SER A 180 31.77 13.29 15.22
C SER A 180 30.48 13.77 15.89
N VAL A 181 29.42 12.97 15.83
CA VAL A 181 28.12 13.29 16.39
C VAL A 181 28.17 13.14 17.91
N ALA A 182 27.88 14.21 18.64
CA ALA A 182 27.64 14.21 20.06
C ALA A 182 26.17 13.83 20.31
N TRP A 183 25.91 12.54 20.46
CA TRP A 183 24.55 12.03 20.50
C TRP A 183 23.89 12.21 21.87
N SER A 184 22.60 12.52 21.82
CA SER A 184 21.63 12.42 22.92
C SER A 184 20.27 12.01 22.33
N PRO A 185 19.26 11.59 23.12
CA PRO A 185 17.92 11.30 22.61
C PRO A 185 17.30 12.45 21.79
N ALA A 186 17.67 13.70 22.08
CA ALA A 186 17.24 14.87 21.32
C ALA A 186 17.73 14.90 19.85
N ALA A 187 18.73 14.09 19.51
CA ALA A 187 19.19 13.87 18.14
C ALA A 187 18.19 13.03 17.32
N ILE A 188 17.37 12.21 17.99
CA ILE A 188 16.26 11.49 17.35
C ILE A 188 15.09 12.45 17.15
N HIS A 189 14.57 13.03 18.23
CA HIS A 189 13.47 13.99 18.18
C HIS A 189 13.66 15.05 19.26
N PRO A 190 13.44 16.36 18.98
CA PRO A 190 13.78 17.45 19.90
C PRO A 190 13.04 17.41 21.25
N ALA A 191 11.90 16.71 21.33
CA ALA A 191 11.14 16.54 22.57
C ALA A 191 11.67 15.40 23.48
N LEU A 192 12.61 14.58 23.01
CA LEU A 192 13.14 13.45 23.78
C LEU A 192 14.24 13.88 24.77
N GLY A 193 14.05 13.51 26.03
CA GLY A 193 15.04 13.51 27.09
C GLY A 193 15.57 12.10 27.41
N THR A 194 16.41 12.02 28.44
CA THR A 194 16.93 10.73 28.95
C THR A 194 15.81 9.86 29.51
N GLY A 195 15.79 8.58 29.15
CA GLY A 195 14.77 7.62 29.60
C GLY A 195 13.42 7.73 28.89
N GLN A 196 13.30 8.57 27.85
CA GLN A 196 12.07 8.73 27.07
C GLN A 196 12.16 8.01 25.73
N THR A 197 11.01 7.59 25.22
CA THR A 197 10.85 6.98 23.89
C THR A 197 9.65 7.60 23.16
N LEU A 198 9.51 7.27 21.88
CA LEU A 198 8.35 7.63 21.07
C LEU A 198 7.50 6.39 20.81
N THR A 199 6.19 6.54 20.92
CA THR A 199 5.21 5.52 20.53
C THR A 199 4.11 6.13 19.70
N SER A 200 3.45 5.31 18.88
CA SER A 200 2.31 5.73 18.08
C SER A 200 1.06 4.96 18.48
N GLU A 201 -0.07 5.64 18.48
CA GLU A 201 -1.39 5.02 18.63
C GLU A 201 -2.18 5.21 17.34
N ARG A 202 -2.66 4.10 16.76
CA ARG A 202 -3.54 4.10 15.59
C ARG A 202 -4.96 3.76 16.00
N ARG A 203 -5.91 4.59 15.59
CA ARG A 203 -7.35 4.46 15.86
C ARG A 203 -8.13 4.35 14.56
N VAL A 204 -8.58 3.13 14.25
CA VAL A 204 -9.45 2.85 13.11
C VAL A 204 -10.87 3.32 13.44
N PRO A 205 -11.51 4.19 12.64
CA PRO A 205 -12.87 4.64 12.90
C PRO A 205 -13.88 3.50 12.68
N GLU A 206 -15.04 3.62 13.31
CA GLU A 206 -16.16 2.70 13.07
C GLU A 206 -16.71 2.92 11.67
N ARG A 207 -16.73 1.86 10.86
CA ARG A 207 -17.22 1.90 9.48
C ARG A 207 -18.65 2.42 9.38
N ALA A 208 -18.91 3.34 8.46
CA ALA A 208 -20.25 3.84 8.20
C ALA A 208 -21.15 2.79 7.52
N ALA A 209 -22.45 2.97 7.67
CA ALA A 209 -23.45 2.08 7.09
C ALA A 209 -23.75 2.41 5.62
N LEU A 210 -24.08 1.38 4.84
CA LEU A 210 -24.96 1.55 3.68
C LEU A 210 -26.36 1.84 4.22
N VAL A 211 -27.01 2.86 3.70
CA VAL A 211 -28.36 3.25 4.12
C VAL A 211 -29.35 3.23 2.95
N ASP A 212 -30.62 3.06 3.25
CA ASP A 212 -31.70 3.09 2.27
C ASP A 212 -32.01 4.53 1.81
N VAL A 213 -33.04 4.69 0.98
CA VAL A 213 -33.45 5.99 0.44
C VAL A 213 -33.87 6.98 1.52
N GLU A 214 -34.39 6.52 2.66
CA GLU A 214 -34.83 7.34 3.79
C GLU A 214 -33.70 7.57 4.82
N GLY A 215 -32.65 6.75 4.80
CA GLY A 215 -31.50 6.82 5.69
C GLY A 215 -31.48 5.72 6.76
N THR A 216 -32.38 4.73 6.66
CA THR A 216 -32.38 3.54 7.50
C THR A 216 -31.17 2.67 7.17
N ALA A 217 -30.48 2.16 8.19
CA ALA A 217 -29.31 1.31 7.99
C ALA A 217 -29.69 0.00 7.30
N LEU A 218 -29.01 -0.31 6.18
CA LEU A 218 -29.08 -1.60 5.48
C LEU A 218 -27.96 -2.56 5.92
N THR A 219 -26.94 -2.04 6.58
CA THR A 219 -25.80 -2.79 7.12
C THR A 219 -25.44 -2.31 8.51
N GLY A 220 -24.85 -3.18 9.32
CA GLY A 220 -24.47 -2.86 10.70
C GLY A 220 -25.51 -3.35 11.72
N GLU A 221 -25.31 -2.99 12.98
CA GLU A 221 -26.25 -3.37 14.05
C GLU A 221 -27.61 -2.68 13.87
N GLY A 222 -28.69 -3.45 14.05
CA GLY A 222 -30.06 -2.95 13.95
C GLY A 222 -30.63 -2.86 12.53
N GLY A 223 -29.86 -3.25 11.50
CA GLY A 223 -30.37 -3.39 10.13
C GLY A 223 -31.30 -4.60 9.97
N PRO A 224 -32.21 -4.59 8.97
CA PRO A 224 -33.13 -5.69 8.67
C PRO A 224 -32.39 -6.93 8.11
N GLU A 225 -32.94 -8.13 8.34
CA GLU A 225 -32.42 -9.37 7.75
C GLU A 225 -32.82 -9.50 6.28
N LEU A 226 -31.98 -8.99 5.38
CA LEU A 226 -32.19 -8.99 3.92
C LEU A 226 -31.16 -9.89 3.21
N PRO A 227 -31.27 -11.23 3.29
CA PRO A 227 -30.23 -12.15 2.82
C PRO A 227 -29.94 -12.06 1.31
N ALA A 228 -30.95 -11.81 0.46
CA ALA A 228 -30.72 -11.64 -0.98
C ALA A 228 -29.97 -10.33 -1.25
N LEU A 229 -30.44 -9.21 -0.68
CA LEU A 229 -29.80 -7.91 -0.85
C LEU A 229 -28.36 -7.92 -0.33
N SER A 230 -28.15 -8.45 0.88
CA SER A 230 -26.88 -8.46 1.58
C SER A 230 -25.81 -9.23 0.80
N SER A 231 -26.13 -10.44 0.35
CA SER A 231 -25.15 -11.31 -0.31
C SER A 231 -24.90 -10.96 -1.78
N GLN A 232 -25.87 -10.36 -2.48
CA GLN A 232 -25.80 -10.13 -3.93
C GLN A 232 -25.52 -8.70 -4.35
N VAL A 233 -25.82 -7.73 -3.48
CA VAL A 233 -25.72 -6.30 -3.80
C VAL A 233 -24.85 -5.57 -2.77
N LEU A 234 -25.24 -5.57 -1.49
CA LEU A 234 -24.50 -4.84 -0.45
C LEU A 234 -23.09 -5.40 -0.31
N GLY A 235 -22.96 -6.73 -0.36
CA GLY A 235 -21.69 -7.42 -0.23
C GLY A 235 -21.27 -7.60 1.22
N ARG A 236 -20.01 -7.97 1.41
CA ARG A 236 -19.48 -8.38 2.72
C ARG A 236 -18.24 -7.57 3.09
N VAL A 237 -18.05 -7.39 4.38
CA VAL A 237 -16.79 -6.95 4.96
C VAL A 237 -16.02 -8.18 5.45
N GLY A 238 -14.71 -8.21 5.22
CA GLY A 238 -13.82 -9.27 5.68
C GLY A 238 -12.60 -8.69 6.38
N VAL A 239 -11.96 -9.49 7.23
CA VAL A 239 -10.67 -9.16 7.85
C VAL A 239 -9.56 -9.43 6.86
N LEU A 240 -8.64 -8.48 6.73
CA LEU A 240 -7.49 -8.58 5.84
C LEU A 240 -6.39 -9.44 6.48
N ASP A 241 -5.85 -10.38 5.70
CA ASP A 241 -4.55 -11.00 5.97
C ASP A 241 -3.43 -10.13 5.36
N ASP A 242 -2.17 -10.56 5.50
CA ASP A 242 -1.01 -9.80 4.98
C ASP A 242 -1.12 -9.51 3.47
N ALA A 243 -1.56 -10.50 2.70
CA ALA A 243 -1.72 -10.35 1.26
C ALA A 243 -2.89 -9.42 0.91
N GLY A 244 -3.99 -9.49 1.65
CA GLY A 244 -5.14 -8.61 1.51
C GLY A 244 -4.80 -7.16 1.83
N ALA A 245 -4.11 -6.91 2.94
CA ALA A 245 -3.64 -5.58 3.31
C ALA A 245 -2.72 -4.99 2.24
N ALA A 246 -1.74 -5.77 1.75
CA ALA A 246 -0.86 -5.34 0.67
C ALA A 246 -1.60 -5.04 -0.64
N ALA A 247 -2.64 -5.83 -0.98
CA ALA A 247 -3.45 -5.62 -2.18
C ALA A 247 -4.36 -4.39 -2.07
N GLN A 248 -4.86 -4.11 -0.86
CA GLN A 248 -5.70 -2.96 -0.57
C GLN A 248 -4.88 -1.66 -0.56
N GLY A 249 -3.65 -1.70 -0.04
CA GLY A 249 -2.74 -0.58 0.08
C GLY A 249 -3.01 0.31 1.29
N GLU A 250 -2.25 1.39 1.44
CA GLU A 250 -2.42 2.35 2.53
C GLU A 250 -3.86 2.92 2.60
N PRO A 251 -4.46 3.08 3.80
CA PRO A 251 -3.86 2.94 5.13
C PRO A 251 -4.15 1.57 5.81
N TYR A 252 -4.38 0.51 5.04
CA TYR A 252 -4.83 -0.79 5.57
C TYR A 252 -3.68 -1.66 6.06
N LEU A 253 -3.86 -2.22 7.25
CA LEU A 253 -2.94 -3.16 7.88
C LEU A 253 -3.58 -4.55 8.03
N PRO A 254 -2.76 -5.61 8.20
CA PRO A 254 -3.28 -6.93 8.53
C PRO A 254 -4.15 -6.88 9.80
N GLY A 255 -5.30 -7.54 9.76
CA GLY A 255 -6.30 -7.50 10.84
C GLY A 255 -7.36 -6.41 10.67
N ASP A 256 -7.17 -5.42 9.79
CA ASP A 256 -8.20 -4.43 9.49
C ASP A 256 -9.39 -5.06 8.74
N ALA A 257 -10.55 -4.44 8.88
CA ALA A 257 -11.76 -4.83 8.15
C ALA A 257 -11.90 -4.00 6.86
N ALA A 258 -12.16 -4.67 5.73
CA ALA A 258 -12.42 -4.02 4.44
C ALA A 258 -13.54 -4.71 3.66
N GLY A 259 -14.22 -3.95 2.81
CA GLY A 259 -15.24 -4.40 1.88
C GLY A 259 -14.67 -5.38 0.85
N SER A 260 -15.09 -6.64 0.97
CA SER A 260 -14.65 -7.75 0.12
C SER A 260 -15.48 -7.93 -1.16
N SER A 261 -16.69 -7.38 -1.21
CA SER A 261 -17.57 -7.48 -2.39
C SER A 261 -18.67 -6.43 -2.39
N GLY A 262 -19.41 -6.34 -3.50
CA GLY A 262 -20.63 -5.53 -3.60
C GLY A 262 -20.39 -4.04 -3.37
N LEU A 263 -21.41 -3.36 -2.84
CA LEU A 263 -21.33 -1.95 -2.48
C LEU A 263 -20.33 -1.68 -1.34
N GLN A 264 -20.13 -2.63 -0.43
CA GLN A 264 -19.11 -2.51 0.62
C GLN A 264 -17.72 -2.30 0.03
N SER A 265 -17.34 -3.08 -0.99
CA SER A 265 -16.06 -2.91 -1.69
C SER A 265 -16.05 -1.69 -2.61
N ALA A 266 -17.14 -1.45 -3.34
CA ALA A 266 -17.21 -0.35 -4.30
C ALA A 266 -17.12 1.03 -3.65
N PHE A 267 -17.62 1.17 -2.42
CA PHE A 267 -17.60 2.42 -1.65
C PHE A 267 -16.65 2.35 -0.45
N GLU A 268 -15.63 1.50 -0.54
CA GLU A 268 -14.74 1.20 0.59
C GLU A 268 -14.17 2.46 1.25
N ALA A 269 -13.52 3.33 0.49
CA ALA A 269 -12.88 4.54 1.02
C ALA A 269 -13.86 5.49 1.71
N GLN A 270 -15.10 5.60 1.20
CA GLN A 270 -16.12 6.44 1.82
C GLN A 270 -16.63 5.82 3.12
N LEU A 271 -16.86 4.51 3.12
CA LEU A 271 -17.41 3.79 4.26
C LEU A 271 -16.39 3.58 5.39
N SER A 272 -15.12 3.44 5.07
CA SER A 272 -14.04 3.23 6.06
C SER A 272 -13.52 4.54 6.62
N GLY A 273 -13.56 5.64 5.85
CA GLY A 273 -12.77 6.82 6.19
C GLY A 273 -11.27 6.50 6.24
N ARG A 274 -10.53 7.26 7.05
CA ARG A 274 -9.11 7.01 7.33
C ARG A 274 -8.83 6.94 8.84
N PRO A 275 -7.95 6.02 9.28
CA PRO A 275 -7.48 5.97 10.66
C PRO A 275 -6.96 7.32 11.14
N ALA A 276 -7.31 7.66 12.37
CA ALA A 276 -6.68 8.74 13.11
C ALA A 276 -5.54 8.16 13.96
N GLY A 277 -4.67 9.01 14.47
CA GLY A 277 -3.61 8.55 15.36
C GLY A 277 -2.80 9.67 15.96
N GLU A 278 -1.92 9.31 16.88
CA GLU A 278 -1.08 10.25 17.59
C GLU A 278 0.32 9.67 17.79
N VAL A 279 1.31 10.56 17.84
CA VAL A 279 2.67 10.21 18.25
C VAL A 279 2.92 10.83 19.62
N HIS A 280 3.33 10.00 20.56
CA HIS A 280 3.52 10.35 21.96
C HIS A 280 4.98 10.21 22.34
N VAL A 281 5.46 11.13 23.19
CA VAL A 281 6.63 10.91 24.03
C VAL A 281 6.15 10.26 25.31
N VAL A 282 6.76 9.14 25.68
CA VAL A 282 6.50 8.43 26.93
C VAL A 282 7.78 8.26 27.72
N ASP A 283 7.66 8.17 29.05
CA ASP A 283 8.79 7.91 29.95
C ASP A 283 9.10 6.41 30.10
N GLU A 284 10.06 6.07 30.98
CA GLU A 284 10.47 4.68 31.24
C GLU A 284 9.34 3.80 31.81
N ALA A 285 8.32 4.40 32.43
CA ALA A 285 7.14 3.70 32.93
C ALA A 285 6.06 3.52 31.85
N GLY A 286 6.24 4.14 30.67
CA GLY A 286 5.24 4.19 29.61
C GLY A 286 4.16 5.24 29.86
N GLU A 287 4.37 6.17 30.80
CA GLU A 287 3.43 7.26 31.04
C GLU A 287 3.60 8.35 29.99
N LEU A 288 2.47 8.90 29.52
CA LEU A 288 2.44 9.97 28.53
C LEU A 288 3.09 11.24 29.08
N VAL A 289 4.11 11.73 28.39
CA VAL A 289 4.77 13.00 28.66
C VAL A 289 4.17 14.11 27.80
N GLU A 290 4.13 13.89 26.47
CA GLU A 290 3.67 14.89 25.50
C GLU A 290 3.17 14.23 24.21
N VAL A 291 2.17 14.83 23.56
CA VAL A 291 1.75 14.47 22.20
C VAL A 291 2.49 15.36 21.21
N VAL A 292 3.35 14.77 20.38
CA VAL A 292 4.22 15.50 19.43
C VAL A 292 3.64 15.57 18.02
N HIS A 293 2.68 14.71 17.69
CA HIS A 293 1.97 14.76 16.42
C HIS A 293 0.56 14.16 16.50
N VAL A 294 -0.36 14.68 15.70
CA VAL A 294 -1.74 14.19 15.57
C VAL A 294 -2.06 13.99 14.10
N PHE A 295 -2.40 12.76 13.73
CA PHE A 295 -3.03 12.40 12.47
C PHE A 295 -4.54 12.50 12.64
N ALA A 296 -5.16 13.48 12.00
CA ALA A 296 -6.59 13.75 12.17
C ALA A 296 -7.49 12.60 11.66
N GLY A 297 -7.00 11.78 10.74
CA GLY A 297 -7.81 10.80 10.01
C GLY A 297 -8.89 11.45 9.16
N GLU A 298 -9.81 10.63 8.65
CA GLU A 298 -10.97 11.07 7.89
C GLU A 298 -12.19 10.29 8.40
N ALA A 299 -13.28 11.00 8.71
CA ALA A 299 -14.47 10.34 9.23
C ALA A 299 -15.14 9.51 8.12
N PRO A 300 -15.66 8.31 8.46
CA PRO A 300 -16.43 7.52 7.52
C PRO A 300 -17.80 8.15 7.26
N GLU A 301 -18.27 8.05 6.02
CA GLU A 301 -19.53 8.65 5.58
C GLU A 301 -20.52 7.58 5.11
N PRO A 302 -21.78 7.62 5.57
CA PRO A 302 -22.80 6.69 5.08
C PRO A 302 -23.03 6.84 3.58
N VAL A 303 -23.21 5.71 2.89
CA VAL A 303 -23.59 5.71 1.47
C VAL A 303 -25.08 5.50 1.36
N ARG A 304 -25.79 6.52 0.88
CA ARG A 304 -27.22 6.44 0.59
C ARG A 304 -27.45 5.68 -0.71
N THR A 305 -28.16 4.57 -0.60
CA THR A 305 -28.63 3.78 -1.75
C THR A 305 -30.01 4.26 -2.20
N THR A 306 -30.51 3.72 -3.30
CA THR A 306 -31.89 3.98 -3.76
C THR A 306 -32.90 2.95 -3.25
N PHE A 307 -32.42 1.90 -2.56
CA PHE A 307 -33.26 0.84 -2.04
C PHE A 307 -34.22 1.40 -1.01
N ASP A 308 -35.38 0.79 -0.93
CA ASP A 308 -36.39 1.06 0.07
C ASP A 308 -36.56 -0.21 0.87
N VAL A 309 -36.38 -0.11 2.19
CA VAL A 309 -36.36 -1.29 3.06
C VAL A 309 -37.68 -2.05 3.02
N GLU A 310 -38.82 -1.35 3.00
CA GLU A 310 -40.14 -1.99 3.00
C GLU A 310 -40.40 -2.70 1.67
N VAL A 311 -40.01 -2.06 0.55
CA VAL A 311 -40.13 -2.68 -0.78
C VAL A 311 -39.20 -3.87 -0.92
N GLN A 312 -38.00 -3.81 -0.34
CA GLN A 312 -37.04 -4.90 -0.37
C GLN A 312 -37.51 -6.11 0.47
N GLU A 313 -38.02 -5.88 1.67
CA GLU A 313 -38.59 -6.94 2.51
C GLU A 313 -39.75 -7.64 1.80
N ALA A 314 -40.67 -6.87 1.20
CA ALA A 314 -41.77 -7.41 0.42
C ALA A 314 -41.27 -8.24 -0.79
N ALA A 315 -40.22 -7.78 -1.47
CA ALA A 315 -39.62 -8.50 -2.59
C ALA A 315 -38.99 -9.84 -2.15
N GLU A 316 -38.22 -9.85 -1.06
CA GLU A 316 -37.60 -11.08 -0.56
C GLU A 316 -38.66 -12.06 -0.02
N ALA A 317 -39.67 -11.56 0.70
CA ALA A 317 -40.79 -12.36 1.18
C ALA A 317 -41.58 -13.03 0.03
N ALA A 318 -41.80 -12.30 -1.07
CA ALA A 318 -42.48 -12.85 -2.25
C ALA A 318 -41.71 -14.02 -2.89
N LEU A 319 -40.38 -14.03 -2.79
CA LEU A 319 -39.55 -15.11 -3.34
C LEU A 319 -39.29 -16.25 -2.34
N ALA A 320 -39.37 -15.99 -1.03
CA ALA A 320 -38.97 -16.93 0.02
C ALA A 320 -39.67 -18.30 -0.07
N GLY A 321 -40.98 -18.31 -0.36
CA GLY A 321 -41.79 -19.54 -0.42
C GLY A 321 -41.68 -20.34 -1.72
N LEU A 322 -40.96 -19.85 -2.73
CA LEU A 322 -40.84 -20.55 -4.01
C LEU A 322 -39.88 -21.74 -3.88
N SER A 323 -40.04 -22.76 -4.73
CA SER A 323 -39.11 -23.90 -4.82
C SER A 323 -38.15 -23.77 -6.00
N LEU A 324 -38.55 -23.05 -7.03
CA LEU A 324 -37.76 -22.80 -8.24
C LEU A 324 -36.92 -21.53 -8.14
N PRO A 325 -35.83 -21.41 -8.92
CA PRO A 325 -35.09 -20.16 -9.02
C PRO A 325 -35.98 -19.03 -9.55
N ALA A 326 -35.86 -17.85 -8.96
CA ALA A 326 -36.70 -16.70 -9.26
C ALA A 326 -35.92 -15.40 -9.08
N ALA A 327 -36.43 -14.32 -9.65
CA ALA A 327 -35.87 -12.99 -9.56
C ALA A 327 -36.99 -11.95 -9.51
N LEU A 328 -36.77 -10.87 -8.77
CA LEU A 328 -37.67 -9.73 -8.66
C LEU A 328 -36.83 -8.46 -8.62
N VAL A 329 -37.20 -7.49 -9.45
CA VAL A 329 -36.65 -6.14 -9.44
C VAL A 329 -37.81 -5.16 -9.38
N ALA A 330 -37.80 -4.27 -8.39
CA ALA A 330 -38.73 -3.15 -8.29
C ALA A 330 -38.02 -1.86 -8.71
N ILE A 331 -38.62 -1.13 -9.64
CA ILE A 331 -38.07 0.09 -10.22
C ILE A 331 -39.05 1.23 -10.01
N ASP A 332 -38.55 2.35 -9.53
CA ASP A 332 -39.25 3.63 -9.59
C ASP A 332 -39.29 4.10 -11.04
N ALA A 333 -40.43 3.90 -11.72
CA ALA A 333 -40.52 4.12 -13.17
C ALA A 333 -40.15 5.54 -13.62
N PRO A 334 -40.53 6.63 -12.91
CA PRO A 334 -40.13 7.98 -13.30
C PRO A 334 -38.62 8.24 -13.23
N THR A 335 -37.93 7.71 -12.21
CA THR A 335 -36.51 8.00 -11.97
C THR A 335 -35.55 6.92 -12.48
N GLY A 336 -36.06 5.71 -12.75
CA GLY A 336 -35.26 4.54 -13.06
C GLY A 336 -34.51 3.95 -11.87
N GLN A 337 -34.74 4.45 -10.65
CA GLN A 337 -34.07 3.97 -9.45
C GLN A 337 -34.54 2.57 -9.05
N LEU A 338 -33.61 1.73 -8.61
CA LEU A 338 -33.94 0.43 -8.05
C LEU A 338 -34.42 0.61 -6.60
N ARG A 339 -35.65 0.18 -6.32
CA ARG A 339 -36.23 0.16 -4.97
C ARG A 339 -36.02 -1.16 -4.28
N ALA A 340 -36.03 -2.26 -5.04
CA ALA A 340 -35.71 -3.58 -4.53
C ALA A 340 -35.10 -4.48 -5.59
N VAL A 341 -34.21 -5.38 -5.16
CA VAL A 341 -33.58 -6.42 -5.96
C VAL A 341 -33.50 -7.69 -5.13
N ALA A 342 -34.21 -8.73 -5.55
CA ALA A 342 -34.21 -10.02 -4.85
C ALA A 342 -34.02 -11.16 -5.86
N SER A 343 -33.16 -12.12 -5.51
CA SER A 343 -33.04 -13.37 -6.25
C SER A 343 -33.22 -14.57 -5.34
N ARG A 344 -33.70 -15.66 -5.92
CA ARG A 344 -33.70 -16.98 -5.31
C ARG A 344 -32.91 -17.99 -6.17
N PRO A 345 -32.03 -18.81 -5.57
CA PRO A 345 -31.45 -18.69 -4.22
C PRO A 345 -30.84 -17.32 -3.92
N THR A 346 -30.80 -16.99 -2.63
CA THR A 346 -30.23 -15.74 -2.11
C THR A 346 -28.72 -15.69 -2.28
N ILE A 347 -28.02 -16.82 -2.28
CA ILE A 347 -26.56 -16.89 -2.48
C ILE A 347 -26.22 -17.29 -3.92
N GLY A 348 -25.12 -16.73 -4.44
CA GLY A 348 -24.53 -17.11 -5.72
C GLY A 348 -24.97 -16.19 -6.86
N PHE A 349 -25.48 -16.77 -7.93
CA PHE A 349 -25.81 -16.02 -9.15
C PHE A 349 -26.95 -15.01 -8.92
N ASN A 350 -26.65 -13.72 -9.07
CA ASN A 350 -27.62 -12.61 -9.00
C ASN A 350 -28.52 -12.61 -10.24
N ARG A 351 -29.60 -13.38 -10.19
CA ARG A 351 -30.54 -13.54 -11.30
C ARG A 351 -31.26 -12.25 -11.65
N ALA A 352 -31.52 -11.42 -10.65
CA ALA A 352 -32.26 -10.18 -10.81
C ALA A 352 -31.51 -9.14 -11.65
N LEU A 353 -30.20 -8.99 -11.44
CA LEU A 353 -29.41 -7.96 -12.14
C LEU A 353 -28.67 -8.47 -13.38
N VAL A 354 -28.20 -9.73 -13.37
CA VAL A 354 -27.36 -10.25 -14.46
C VAL A 354 -27.99 -11.42 -15.22
N GLY A 355 -29.18 -11.87 -14.82
CA GLY A 355 -29.90 -12.94 -15.51
C GLY A 355 -30.41 -12.52 -16.88
N GLN A 356 -30.20 -13.38 -17.89
CA GLN A 356 -30.76 -13.19 -19.23
C GLN A 356 -31.78 -14.28 -19.52
N TYR A 357 -33.01 -13.85 -19.82
CA TYR A 357 -34.14 -14.74 -20.05
C TYR A 357 -34.93 -14.26 -21.27
N PRO A 358 -35.58 -15.17 -22.02
CA PRO A 358 -36.62 -14.76 -22.95
C PRO A 358 -37.67 -13.94 -22.16
N PRO A 359 -37.99 -12.72 -22.59
CA PRO A 359 -38.89 -11.84 -21.83
C PRO A 359 -40.33 -12.38 -21.81
N GLY A 360 -40.67 -13.31 -22.71
CA GLY A 360 -41.99 -13.92 -22.76
C GLY A 360 -43.07 -12.90 -23.11
N SER A 361 -44.28 -13.08 -22.57
CA SER A 361 -45.42 -12.21 -22.91
C SER A 361 -45.28 -10.77 -22.40
N THR A 362 -44.37 -10.47 -21.47
CA THR A 362 -44.16 -9.07 -21.02
C THR A 362 -43.59 -8.20 -22.14
N PHE A 363 -42.83 -8.78 -23.08
CA PHE A 363 -42.28 -8.07 -24.22
C PHE A 363 -43.35 -7.62 -25.23
N LYS A 364 -44.57 -8.17 -25.16
CA LYS A 364 -45.68 -7.76 -26.03
C LYS A 364 -45.95 -6.27 -25.91
N VAL A 365 -45.70 -5.63 -24.75
CA VAL A 365 -45.84 -4.18 -24.59
C VAL A 365 -44.89 -3.43 -25.52
N VAL A 366 -43.64 -3.88 -25.65
CA VAL A 366 -42.63 -3.28 -26.54
C VAL A 366 -43.03 -3.46 -28.00
N THR A 367 -43.37 -4.69 -28.41
CA THR A 367 -43.82 -4.97 -29.79
C THR A 367 -45.09 -4.20 -30.14
N THR A 368 -46.06 -4.13 -29.22
CA THR A 368 -47.31 -3.37 -29.41
C THR A 368 -47.00 -1.88 -29.57
N THR A 369 -46.11 -1.32 -28.74
CA THR A 369 -45.69 0.08 -28.86
C THR A 369 -45.05 0.37 -30.23
N ALA A 370 -44.22 -0.56 -30.72
CA ALA A 370 -43.61 -0.43 -32.05
C ALA A 370 -44.66 -0.49 -33.18
N LEU A 371 -45.63 -1.39 -33.09
CA LEU A 371 -46.73 -1.50 -34.06
C LEU A 371 -47.61 -0.24 -34.06
N LEU A 372 -47.98 0.27 -32.88
CA LEU A 372 -48.72 1.52 -32.74
C LEU A 372 -47.94 2.71 -33.34
N GLY A 373 -46.63 2.78 -33.08
CA GLY A 373 -45.75 3.79 -33.68
C GLY A 373 -45.64 3.68 -35.20
N ALA A 374 -45.84 2.48 -35.76
CA ALA A 374 -45.91 2.23 -37.20
C ALA A 374 -47.31 2.46 -37.80
N GLY A 375 -48.30 2.88 -37.00
CA GLY A 375 -49.66 3.20 -37.44
C GLY A 375 -50.65 2.03 -37.41
N VAL A 376 -50.27 0.87 -36.86
CA VAL A 376 -51.22 -0.21 -36.55
C VAL A 376 -52.12 0.25 -35.40
N THR A 377 -53.41 -0.03 -35.47
CA THR A 377 -54.40 0.35 -34.45
C THR A 377 -55.03 -0.89 -33.81
N PRO A 378 -55.66 -0.79 -32.63
CA PRO A 378 -56.44 -1.88 -32.03
C PRO A 378 -57.59 -2.43 -32.90
N GLU A 379 -57.96 -1.73 -33.97
CA GLU A 379 -58.96 -2.15 -34.95
C GLU A 379 -58.35 -2.76 -36.23
N THR A 380 -57.02 -2.83 -36.32
CA THR A 380 -56.31 -3.35 -37.50
C THR A 380 -56.37 -4.88 -37.52
N GLN A 381 -57.28 -5.41 -38.32
CA GLN A 381 -57.42 -6.83 -38.58
C GLN A 381 -56.09 -7.51 -38.90
N THR A 382 -55.73 -8.52 -38.09
CA THR A 382 -54.55 -9.34 -38.27
C THR A 382 -54.93 -10.81 -38.30
N SER A 383 -54.26 -11.59 -39.15
CA SER A 383 -54.51 -13.03 -39.22
C SER A 383 -53.71 -13.75 -38.16
N CYS A 384 -54.36 -14.61 -37.38
CA CYS A 384 -53.76 -15.46 -36.34
C CYS A 384 -53.80 -16.94 -36.76
N PRO A 385 -52.97 -17.37 -37.74
CA PRO A 385 -52.87 -18.77 -38.13
C PRO A 385 -52.06 -19.57 -37.11
N ALA A 386 -52.22 -20.91 -37.13
CA ALA A 386 -51.48 -21.82 -36.24
C ALA A 386 -49.96 -21.66 -36.31
N THR A 387 -49.44 -21.34 -37.51
CA THR A 387 -48.03 -21.06 -37.75
C THR A 387 -47.86 -19.94 -38.76
N THR A 388 -46.81 -19.13 -38.59
CA THR A 388 -46.39 -18.11 -39.56
C THR A 388 -44.88 -18.21 -39.80
N SER A 389 -44.40 -17.74 -40.95
CA SER A 389 -42.97 -17.70 -41.27
C SER A 389 -42.52 -16.27 -41.50
N VAL A 390 -41.52 -15.80 -40.75
CA VAL A 390 -40.94 -14.45 -40.87
C VAL A 390 -39.44 -14.60 -41.09
N GLU A 391 -38.92 -14.02 -42.18
CA GLU A 391 -37.48 -14.06 -42.53
C GLU A 391 -36.87 -15.48 -42.48
N GLY A 392 -37.63 -16.48 -42.93
CA GLY A 392 -37.19 -17.89 -42.93
C GLY A 392 -37.35 -18.63 -41.60
N TYR A 393 -37.76 -17.96 -40.53
CA TYR A 393 -38.06 -18.57 -39.23
C TYR A 393 -39.55 -18.90 -39.12
N ARG A 394 -39.86 -20.16 -38.78
CA ARG A 394 -41.24 -20.60 -38.53
C ARG A 394 -41.61 -20.42 -37.07
N PHE A 395 -42.67 -19.68 -36.83
CA PHE A 395 -43.29 -19.46 -35.53
C PHE A 395 -44.60 -20.23 -35.44
N SER A 396 -44.94 -20.70 -34.24
CA SER A 396 -46.18 -21.43 -33.95
C SER A 396 -46.83 -20.88 -32.70
N ASN A 397 -48.15 -20.86 -32.65
CA ASN A 397 -48.88 -20.44 -31.45
C ASN A 397 -48.68 -21.44 -30.30
N ALA A 398 -48.56 -20.91 -29.08
CA ALA A 398 -48.52 -21.74 -27.89
C ALA A 398 -49.81 -22.56 -27.78
N GLY A 399 -49.71 -23.88 -27.58
CA GLY A 399 -50.87 -24.77 -27.55
C GLY A 399 -51.58 -24.99 -28.91
N GLY A 400 -51.06 -24.45 -30.01
CA GLY A 400 -51.64 -24.61 -31.34
C GLY A 400 -52.91 -23.81 -31.60
N GLU A 401 -53.13 -22.73 -30.84
CA GLU A 401 -54.30 -21.86 -30.95
C GLU A 401 -54.47 -21.27 -32.37
N VAL A 402 -55.72 -21.19 -32.84
CA VAL A 402 -56.09 -20.58 -34.14
C VAL A 402 -57.34 -19.74 -33.93
N LEU A 403 -57.20 -18.43 -34.11
CA LEU A 403 -58.31 -17.48 -33.89
C LEU A 403 -58.88 -16.91 -35.21
N GLY A 404 -58.24 -17.19 -36.34
CA GLY A 404 -58.60 -16.58 -37.62
C GLY A 404 -58.20 -15.11 -37.66
N ASP A 405 -59.00 -14.28 -38.33
CA ASP A 405 -58.76 -12.84 -38.38
C ASP A 405 -59.32 -12.18 -37.11
N ILE A 406 -58.44 -11.49 -36.38
CA ILE A 406 -58.75 -10.79 -35.13
C ILE A 406 -58.48 -9.28 -35.30
N PRO A 407 -59.33 -8.41 -34.72
CA PRO A 407 -59.13 -6.97 -34.74
C PRO A 407 -57.77 -6.51 -34.19
#